data_AF-A0A0B1U6F1-F1
#
_entry.id   AF-A0A0B1U6F1-F1
#
_cell.length_a   1.000
_cell.length_b   1.000
_cell.length_c   1.000
_cell.angle_alpha   90.00
_cell.angle_beta   90.00
_cell.angle_gamma   90.00
#
_symmetry.space_group_name_H-M   'P 1'
#
loop_
_entity.id
_entity.type
_entity.pdbx_description
1 polymer ?
#
loop_
_entity_poly.entity_id
_entity_poly.type
_entity_poly.pdbx_seq_one_letter_code
_entity_poly.pdbx_strand_id
1 'polypeptide(L)'
;MDFLSYFMPGERRPALRAADAATIAAREGAADLLARARTRLDGLYALLGADDFRDAALLAGLLAEDLDACAAVLGLAGEPSVREDRAGLGLFPDGEALSAFARRGEARLARLTTAFAAKKAGPWELSADRYESRALWRVRTALVCCVALLAASLLLGDTLAKKRREFAAMVALLGERAEAQKELSILAALAREVKTVAGKPLFEITGENCTSCGCEGRDLRTVPEGDVCRRKWDSARERLGRAVGASPKTLARLARDPWGSPYLLNENEAESPDFPCLPDVVRSAGQNGLAGDADDLVLDVPNAFCPEKR
;
A
#
# COMPACT_ATOMS: atom_id res chain seq x y z
N MET A 1 15.83 -2.11 -37.47
CA MET A 1 15.85 -3.42 -36.79
C MET A 1 14.41 -3.78 -36.45
N ASP A 2 13.99 -5.03 -36.67
CA ASP A 2 12.65 -5.51 -36.36
C ASP A 2 12.51 -5.72 -34.84
N PHE A 3 11.67 -4.92 -34.17
CA PHE A 3 11.45 -5.01 -32.72
C PHE A 3 11.04 -6.43 -32.27
N LEU A 4 10.25 -7.15 -33.08
CA LEU A 4 9.79 -8.49 -32.75
C LEU A 4 10.93 -9.51 -32.73
N SER A 5 12.03 -9.26 -33.45
CA SER A 5 13.19 -10.16 -33.47
C SER A 5 13.90 -10.27 -32.11
N TYR A 6 13.82 -9.24 -31.25
CA TYR A 6 14.38 -9.30 -29.89
C TYR A 6 13.67 -10.34 -29.01
N PHE A 7 12.40 -10.62 -29.28
CA PHE A 7 11.58 -11.57 -28.51
C PHE A 7 11.56 -12.97 -29.13
N MET A 8 12.28 -13.16 -30.23
CA MET A 8 12.34 -14.40 -31.01
C MET A 8 13.79 -14.84 -31.23
N PRO A 9 14.59 -15.05 -30.16
CA PRO A 9 16.01 -15.37 -30.29
C PRO A 9 16.21 -16.65 -31.11
N GLY A 10 17.02 -16.56 -32.18
CA GLY A 10 17.32 -17.68 -33.07
C GLY A 10 16.25 -17.99 -34.12
N GLU A 11 15.09 -17.34 -34.08
CA GLU A 11 14.03 -17.50 -35.08
C GLU A 11 14.07 -16.31 -36.06
N ARG A 12 14.12 -16.57 -37.37
CA ARG A 12 14.00 -15.54 -38.40
C ARG A 12 12.55 -15.44 -38.86
N ARG A 13 12.07 -14.22 -39.13
CA ARG A 13 10.75 -14.02 -39.75
C ARG A 13 10.72 -14.80 -41.09
N PRO A 14 9.74 -15.70 -41.29
CA PRO A 14 9.67 -16.48 -42.51
C PRO A 14 9.39 -15.56 -43.71
N ALA A 15 10.10 -15.80 -44.81
CA ALA A 15 9.84 -15.11 -46.06
C ALA A 15 8.51 -15.57 -46.67
N LEU A 16 7.81 -14.67 -47.35
CA LEU A 16 6.59 -14.99 -48.09
C LEU A 16 6.91 -15.99 -49.21
N ARG A 17 6.07 -17.02 -49.35
CA ARG A 17 6.23 -18.04 -50.39
C ARG A 17 5.39 -17.67 -51.60
N ALA A 18 5.79 -18.08 -52.80
CA ALA A 18 4.97 -17.90 -54.00
C ALA A 18 3.57 -18.53 -53.85
N ALA A 19 3.46 -19.64 -53.11
CA ALA A 19 2.18 -20.29 -52.80
C ALA A 19 1.22 -19.41 -51.95
N ASP A 20 1.74 -18.41 -51.24
CA ASP A 20 0.94 -17.51 -50.41
C ASP A 20 0.30 -16.38 -51.21
N ALA A 21 0.71 -16.17 -52.48
CA ALA A 21 0.30 -15.02 -53.30
C ALA A 21 -1.23 -14.91 -53.47
N ALA A 22 -1.92 -16.03 -53.70
CA ALA A 22 -3.38 -16.04 -53.84
C ALA A 22 -4.08 -15.62 -52.53
N THR A 23 -3.58 -16.08 -51.39
CA THR A 23 -4.11 -15.71 -50.07
C THR A 23 -3.84 -14.24 -49.76
N ILE A 24 -2.67 -13.71 -50.13
CA ILE A 24 -2.34 -12.30 -49.97
C ILE A 24 -3.29 -11.43 -50.81
N ALA A 25 -3.45 -11.75 -52.10
CA ALA A 25 -4.36 -11.03 -52.98
C ALA A 25 -5.81 -11.06 -52.48
N ALA A 26 -6.28 -12.21 -51.97
CA ALA A 26 -7.61 -12.33 -51.38
C ALA A 26 -7.77 -11.49 -50.10
N ARG A 27 -6.73 -11.41 -49.26
CA ARG A 27 -6.71 -10.57 -48.06
C ARG A 27 -6.75 -9.09 -48.40
N GLU A 28 -5.92 -8.65 -49.35
CA GLU A 28 -5.88 -7.27 -49.81
C GLU A 28 -7.21 -6.85 -50.44
N GLY A 29 -7.77 -7.68 -51.33
CA GLY A 29 -9.08 -7.41 -51.92
C GLY A 29 -10.21 -7.32 -50.90
N ALA A 30 -10.23 -8.20 -49.89
CA ALA A 30 -11.21 -8.15 -48.81
C ALA A 30 -11.02 -6.90 -47.92
N ALA A 31 -9.77 -6.54 -47.60
CA ALA A 31 -9.46 -5.35 -46.80
C ALA A 31 -9.87 -4.07 -47.51
N ASP A 32 -9.59 -3.96 -48.81
CA ASP A 32 -9.97 -2.82 -49.64
C ASP A 32 -11.50 -2.67 -49.73
N LEU A 33 -12.23 -3.78 -49.90
CA LEU A 33 -13.69 -3.78 -49.88
C LEU A 33 -14.25 -3.32 -48.53
N LEU A 34 -13.71 -3.82 -47.41
CA LEU A 34 -14.13 -3.39 -46.07
C LEU A 34 -13.83 -1.90 -45.83
N ALA A 35 -12.67 -1.42 -46.27
CA ALA A 35 -12.30 0.00 -46.16
C ALA A 35 -13.24 0.90 -46.97
N ARG A 36 -13.52 0.54 -48.24
CA ARG A 36 -14.49 1.28 -49.07
C ARG A 36 -15.89 1.26 -48.47
N ALA A 37 -16.37 0.10 -48.03
CA ALA A 37 -17.67 -0.04 -47.37
C ALA A 37 -17.75 0.85 -46.12
N ARG A 38 -16.68 0.91 -45.32
CA ARG A 38 -16.62 1.80 -44.15
C ARG A 38 -16.74 3.27 -44.56
N THR A 39 -15.93 3.73 -45.51
CA THR A 39 -15.98 5.11 -45.99
C THR A 39 -17.35 5.47 -46.59
N ARG A 40 -17.97 4.55 -47.34
CA ARG A 40 -19.32 4.75 -47.91
C ARG A 40 -20.40 4.79 -46.84
N LEU A 41 -20.29 3.98 -45.79
CA LEU A 41 -21.19 4.02 -44.65
C LEU A 41 -21.07 5.34 -43.88
N ASP A 42 -19.84 5.79 -43.61
CA ASP A 42 -19.59 7.08 -42.93
C ASP A 42 -20.13 8.24 -43.78
N GLY A 43 -19.92 8.21 -45.11
CA GLY A 43 -20.49 9.19 -46.05
C GLY A 43 -22.01 9.14 -46.14
N LEU A 44 -22.62 7.95 -46.03
CA LEU A 44 -24.07 7.77 -46.06
C LEU A 44 -24.70 8.44 -44.83
N TYR A 45 -24.14 8.23 -43.64
CA TYR A 45 -24.60 8.91 -42.44
C TYR A 45 -24.44 10.43 -42.54
N ALA A 46 -23.35 10.92 -43.15
CA ALA A 46 -23.15 12.35 -43.36
C ALA A 46 -24.22 12.97 -44.29
N LEU A 47 -24.54 12.31 -45.41
CA LEU A 47 -25.58 12.77 -46.34
C LEU A 47 -26.98 12.72 -45.72
N LEU A 48 -27.27 11.68 -44.95
CA LEU A 48 -28.53 11.59 -44.19
C LEU A 48 -28.66 12.71 -43.16
N GLY A 49 -27.57 13.11 -42.50
CA GLY A 49 -27.57 14.24 -41.58
C GLY A 49 -27.72 15.61 -42.26
N ALA A 50 -27.49 15.69 -43.58
CA ALA A 50 -27.67 16.88 -44.39
C ALA A 50 -28.99 16.89 -45.19
N ASP A 51 -29.87 15.90 -44.96
CA ASP A 51 -31.12 15.68 -45.70
C ASP A 51 -30.95 15.52 -47.23
N ASP A 52 -29.76 15.11 -47.70
CA ASP A 52 -29.50 14.83 -49.12
C ASP A 52 -29.82 13.37 -49.45
N PHE A 53 -31.12 13.06 -49.52
CA PHE A 53 -31.60 11.69 -49.72
C PHE A 53 -31.27 11.12 -51.10
N ARG A 54 -31.06 11.97 -52.11
CA ARG A 54 -30.75 11.53 -53.47
C ARG A 54 -29.33 10.94 -53.53
N ASP A 55 -28.35 11.67 -53.02
CA ASP A 55 -26.97 11.20 -53.02
C ASP A 55 -26.77 10.09 -51.99
N ALA A 56 -27.50 10.15 -50.87
CA ALA A 56 -27.56 9.05 -49.91
C ALA A 56 -28.07 7.75 -50.56
N ALA A 57 -29.11 7.83 -51.41
CA ALA A 57 -29.65 6.67 -52.11
C ALA A 57 -28.64 6.04 -53.10
N LEU A 58 -27.82 6.85 -53.76
CA LEU A 58 -26.73 6.38 -54.62
C LEU A 58 -25.63 5.71 -53.79
N LEU A 59 -25.18 6.35 -52.72
CA LEU A 59 -24.12 5.84 -51.86
C LEU A 59 -24.54 4.54 -51.14
N ALA A 60 -25.82 4.41 -50.78
CA ALA A 60 -26.40 3.18 -50.25
C ALA A 60 -26.34 2.02 -51.26
N GLY A 61 -26.53 2.29 -52.56
CA GLY A 61 -26.34 1.30 -53.62
C GLY A 61 -24.89 0.81 -53.72
N LEU A 62 -23.94 1.75 -53.72
CA LEU A 62 -22.51 1.45 -53.75
C LEU A 62 -22.05 0.72 -52.48
N LEU A 63 -22.60 1.06 -51.32
CA LEU A 63 -22.34 0.35 -50.06
C LEU A 63 -22.82 -1.11 -50.14
N ALA A 64 -24.03 -1.34 -50.66
CA ALA A 64 -24.58 -2.69 -50.83
C ALA A 64 -23.68 -3.57 -51.71
N GLU A 65 -23.18 -3.01 -52.83
CA GLU A 65 -22.28 -3.72 -53.75
C GLU A 65 -20.96 -4.11 -53.10
N ASP A 66 -20.33 -3.22 -52.34
CA ASP A 66 -19.07 -3.53 -51.64
C ASP A 66 -19.29 -4.60 -50.55
N LEU A 67 -20.40 -4.52 -49.81
CA LEU A 67 -20.72 -5.48 -48.74
C LEU A 67 -20.98 -6.88 -49.30
N ASP A 68 -21.72 -7.00 -50.40
CA ASP A 68 -21.98 -8.29 -51.06
C ASP A 68 -20.72 -8.86 -51.73
N ALA A 69 -19.93 -8.00 -52.39
CA ALA A 69 -18.64 -8.42 -52.96
C ALA A 69 -17.67 -8.90 -51.86
N CYS A 70 -17.63 -8.21 -50.71
CA CYS A 70 -16.84 -8.63 -49.56
C CYS A 70 -17.31 -9.99 -49.02
N ALA A 71 -18.62 -10.16 -48.85
CA ALA A 71 -19.22 -11.43 -48.43
C ALA A 71 -18.83 -12.59 -49.38
N ALA A 72 -18.87 -12.35 -50.70
CA ALA A 72 -18.45 -13.33 -51.69
C ALA A 72 -16.96 -13.71 -51.56
N VAL A 73 -16.06 -12.73 -51.43
CA VAL A 73 -14.61 -12.98 -51.22
C VAL A 73 -14.36 -13.73 -49.90
N LEU A 74 -15.15 -13.44 -48.86
CA LEU A 74 -15.09 -14.14 -47.58
C LEU A 74 -15.72 -15.55 -47.63
N GLY A 75 -16.38 -15.93 -48.73
CA GLY A 75 -17.02 -17.25 -48.88
C GLY A 75 -18.33 -17.36 -48.13
N LEU A 76 -19.00 -16.23 -47.88
CA LEU A 76 -20.27 -16.12 -47.16
C LEU A 76 -21.46 -15.98 -48.12
N ALA A 77 -21.39 -16.67 -49.26
CA ALA A 77 -22.36 -16.54 -50.36
C ALA A 77 -23.79 -17.00 -50.01
N GLY A 78 -24.01 -17.62 -48.85
CA GLY A 78 -25.33 -18.00 -48.35
C GLY A 78 -26.04 -16.94 -47.51
N GLU A 79 -25.40 -15.79 -47.28
CA GLU A 79 -26.02 -14.70 -46.52
C GLU A 79 -26.93 -13.84 -47.43
N PRO A 80 -28.02 -13.25 -46.89
CA PRO A 80 -28.93 -12.40 -47.66
C PRO A 80 -28.19 -11.26 -48.37
N SER A 81 -28.55 -11.01 -49.63
CA SER A 81 -27.94 -9.95 -50.44
C SER A 81 -28.38 -8.58 -49.94
N VAL A 82 -27.39 -7.75 -49.57
CA VAL A 82 -27.63 -6.35 -49.20
C VAL A 82 -28.08 -5.55 -50.42
N ARG A 83 -27.69 -5.97 -51.63
CA ARG A 83 -28.14 -5.38 -52.89
C ARG A 83 -29.63 -5.58 -53.12
N GLU A 84 -30.15 -6.78 -52.86
CA GLU A 84 -31.59 -7.06 -52.91
C GLU A 84 -32.35 -6.25 -51.85
N ASP A 85 -31.83 -6.20 -50.62
CA ASP A 85 -32.37 -5.36 -49.55
C ASP A 85 -32.43 -3.88 -49.95
N ARG A 86 -31.39 -3.36 -50.63
CA ARG A 86 -31.36 -1.99 -51.14
C ARG A 86 -32.34 -1.79 -52.28
N ALA A 87 -32.44 -2.74 -53.22
CA ALA A 87 -33.34 -2.67 -54.36
C ALA A 87 -34.82 -2.63 -53.91
N GLY A 88 -35.15 -3.35 -52.83
CA GLY A 88 -36.48 -3.36 -52.23
C GLY A 88 -36.97 -2.01 -51.68
N LEU A 89 -36.07 -1.04 -51.47
CA LEU A 89 -36.44 0.32 -51.02
C LEU A 89 -36.93 1.22 -52.17
N GLY A 90 -36.83 0.77 -53.42
CA GLY A 90 -37.16 1.57 -54.61
C GLY A 90 -36.06 2.56 -55.04
N LEU A 91 -36.37 3.36 -56.06
CA LEU A 91 -35.43 4.31 -56.67
C LEU A 91 -35.15 5.53 -55.77
N PHE A 92 -36.19 6.03 -55.09
CA PHE A 92 -36.13 7.21 -54.23
C PHE A 92 -36.69 6.90 -52.84
N PRO A 93 -35.95 6.14 -52.02
CA PRO A 93 -36.33 5.86 -50.65
C PRO A 93 -36.32 7.14 -49.81
N ASP A 94 -37.21 7.21 -48.83
CA ASP A 94 -37.19 8.29 -47.84
C ASP A 94 -36.01 8.14 -46.85
N GLY A 95 -35.80 9.19 -46.05
CA GLY A 95 -34.71 9.23 -45.07
C GLY A 95 -34.81 8.16 -43.98
N GLU A 96 -36.02 7.73 -43.62
CA GLU A 96 -36.23 6.68 -42.62
C GLU A 96 -35.79 5.31 -43.15
N ALA A 97 -36.22 4.97 -44.37
CA ALA A 97 -35.83 3.75 -45.07
C ALA A 97 -34.31 3.68 -45.28
N LEU A 98 -33.68 4.78 -45.69
CA LEU A 98 -32.22 4.87 -45.84
C LEU A 98 -31.48 4.76 -44.51
N SER A 99 -31.99 5.39 -43.44
CA SER A 99 -31.40 5.26 -42.10
C SER A 99 -31.50 3.83 -41.57
N ALA A 100 -32.63 3.16 -41.80
CA ALA A 100 -32.80 1.75 -41.47
C ALA A 100 -31.83 0.86 -42.26
N PHE A 101 -31.62 1.16 -43.55
CA PHE A 101 -30.62 0.48 -44.38
C PHE A 101 -29.20 0.71 -43.87
N ALA A 102 -28.81 1.94 -43.55
CA ALA A 102 -27.48 2.28 -43.03
C ALA A 102 -27.14 1.47 -41.76
N ARG A 103 -28.09 1.37 -40.81
CA ARG A 103 -27.92 0.54 -39.60
C ARG A 103 -27.73 -0.95 -39.92
N ARG A 104 -28.46 -1.48 -40.90
CA ARG A 104 -28.26 -2.87 -41.37
C ARG A 104 -26.89 -3.03 -42.03
N GLY A 105 -26.47 -2.06 -42.84
CA GLY A 105 -25.14 -2.00 -43.45
C GLY A 105 -24.00 -1.95 -42.43
N GLU A 106 -24.17 -1.20 -41.34
CA GLU A 106 -23.23 -1.16 -40.22
C GLU A 106 -23.10 -2.51 -39.52
N ALA A 107 -24.24 -3.12 -39.15
CA ALA A 107 -24.24 -4.45 -38.56
C ALA A 107 -23.63 -5.49 -39.49
N ARG A 108 -23.87 -5.38 -40.80
CA ARG A 108 -23.26 -6.21 -41.83
C ARG A 108 -21.75 -6.03 -41.87
N LEU A 109 -21.27 -4.80 -41.93
CA LEU A 109 -19.85 -4.46 -41.95
C LEU A 109 -19.11 -5.00 -40.71
N ALA A 110 -19.71 -4.89 -39.52
CA ALA A 110 -19.16 -5.45 -38.29
C ALA A 110 -19.03 -6.99 -38.34
N ARG A 111 -20.05 -7.68 -38.86
CA ARG A 111 -20.00 -9.14 -39.07
C ARG A 111 -18.92 -9.53 -40.09
N LEU A 112 -18.84 -8.84 -41.23
CA LEU A 112 -17.83 -9.11 -42.26
C LEU A 112 -16.42 -8.83 -41.76
N THR A 113 -16.22 -7.78 -40.96
CA THR A 113 -14.93 -7.50 -40.31
C THR A 113 -14.53 -8.62 -39.36
N THR A 114 -15.47 -9.15 -38.58
CA THR A 114 -15.25 -10.29 -37.68
C THR A 114 -14.92 -11.56 -38.47
N ALA A 115 -15.66 -11.83 -39.56
CA ALA A 115 -15.41 -12.97 -40.43
C ALA A 115 -14.05 -12.87 -41.14
N PHE A 116 -13.65 -11.67 -41.60
CA PHE A 116 -12.33 -11.42 -42.16
C PHE A 116 -11.22 -11.71 -41.15
N ALA A 117 -11.37 -11.23 -39.90
CA ALA A 117 -10.41 -11.51 -38.83
C ALA A 117 -10.32 -13.02 -38.53
N ALA A 118 -11.46 -13.72 -38.45
CA ALA A 118 -11.49 -15.17 -38.24
C ALA A 118 -10.83 -15.94 -39.40
N LYS A 119 -11.09 -15.52 -40.66
CA LYS A 119 -10.48 -16.13 -41.84
C LYS A 119 -8.97 -15.91 -41.87
N LYS A 120 -8.51 -14.70 -41.50
CA LYS A 120 -7.09 -14.35 -41.34
C LYS A 120 -6.40 -15.21 -40.29
N ALA A 121 -7.07 -15.50 -39.18
CA ALA A 121 -6.57 -16.34 -38.09
C ALA A 121 -6.62 -17.86 -38.38
N GLY A 122 -7.30 -18.28 -39.46
CA GLY A 122 -7.48 -19.68 -39.82
C GLY A 122 -7.06 -19.98 -41.25
N PRO A 123 -8.00 -20.21 -42.19
CA PRO A 123 -7.68 -20.66 -43.56
C PRO A 123 -6.73 -19.75 -44.34
N TRP A 124 -6.66 -18.46 -44.00
CA TRP A 124 -5.76 -17.52 -44.65
C TRP A 124 -4.48 -17.28 -43.87
N GLU A 125 -4.25 -17.91 -42.72
CA GLU A 125 -3.09 -17.66 -41.85
C GLU A 125 -1.75 -17.88 -42.59
N LEU A 126 -0.92 -16.84 -42.64
CA LEU A 126 0.41 -16.91 -43.25
C LEU A 126 1.44 -17.34 -42.20
N SER A 127 2.56 -17.89 -42.66
CA SER A 127 3.69 -18.20 -41.78
C SER A 127 4.21 -16.98 -41.01
N ALA A 128 4.15 -15.79 -41.64
CA ALA A 128 4.50 -14.53 -40.99
C ALA A 128 3.53 -14.14 -39.86
N ASP A 129 2.22 -14.40 -40.01
CA ASP A 129 1.24 -14.10 -38.95
C ASP A 129 1.48 -14.98 -37.71
N ARG A 130 1.84 -16.26 -37.90
CA ARG A 130 2.22 -17.16 -36.79
C ARG A 130 3.47 -16.71 -36.06
N TYR A 131 4.44 -16.18 -36.79
CA TYR A 131 5.65 -15.62 -36.18
C TYR A 131 5.31 -14.39 -35.35
N GLU A 132 4.51 -13.46 -35.89
CA GLU A 132 4.09 -12.25 -35.19
C GLU A 132 3.23 -12.56 -33.97
N SER A 133 2.28 -13.49 -34.06
CA SER A 133 1.43 -13.86 -32.93
C SER A 133 2.22 -14.47 -31.78
N ARG A 134 3.21 -15.32 -32.08
CA ARG A 134 4.15 -15.86 -31.07
C ARG A 134 5.03 -14.77 -30.48
N ALA A 135 5.57 -13.88 -31.30
CA ALA A 135 6.41 -12.78 -30.83
C ALA A 135 5.62 -11.86 -29.88
N LEU A 136 4.40 -11.47 -30.27
CA LEU A 136 3.51 -10.66 -29.44
C LEU A 136 3.10 -11.38 -28.15
N TRP A 137 2.85 -12.68 -28.21
CA TRP A 137 2.58 -13.47 -27.01
C TRP A 137 3.77 -13.45 -26.05
N ARG A 138 5.00 -13.64 -26.55
CA ARG A 138 6.22 -13.53 -25.73
C ARG A 138 6.42 -12.13 -25.14
N VAL A 139 6.18 -11.06 -25.92
CA VAL A 139 6.22 -9.67 -25.44
C VAL A 139 5.23 -9.46 -24.30
N ARG A 140 3.98 -9.91 -24.46
CA ARG A 140 2.94 -9.79 -23.44
C ARG A 140 3.31 -10.56 -22.18
N THR A 141 3.79 -11.78 -22.31
CA THR A 141 4.25 -12.59 -21.17
C THR A 141 5.42 -11.91 -20.45
N ALA A 142 6.42 -11.40 -21.19
CA ALA A 142 7.53 -10.68 -20.60
C ALA A 142 7.08 -9.42 -19.85
N LEU A 143 6.15 -8.65 -20.41
CA LEU A 143 5.58 -7.48 -19.74
C LEU A 143 4.84 -7.87 -18.45
N VAL A 144 4.01 -8.91 -18.48
CA VAL A 144 3.33 -9.43 -17.29
C VAL A 144 4.34 -9.86 -16.21
N CYS A 145 5.40 -10.56 -16.59
CA CYS A 145 6.48 -10.92 -15.67
C CYS A 145 7.16 -9.68 -15.06
N CYS A 146 7.48 -8.66 -15.86
CA CYS A 146 8.06 -7.42 -15.37
C CYS A 146 7.15 -6.69 -14.37
N VAL A 147 5.85 -6.58 -14.68
CA VAL A 147 4.87 -5.96 -13.79
C VAL A 147 4.74 -6.75 -12.48
N ALA A 148 4.69 -8.09 -12.56
CA ALA A 148 4.62 -8.95 -11.38
C ALA A 148 5.87 -8.83 -10.49
N LEU A 149 7.07 -8.78 -11.09
CA LEU A 149 8.32 -8.59 -10.35
C LEU A 149 8.39 -7.21 -9.69
N LEU A 150 7.95 -6.16 -10.37
CA LEU A 150 7.88 -4.81 -9.81
C LEU A 150 6.89 -4.76 -8.63
N ALA A 151 5.69 -5.31 -8.79
CA ALA A 151 4.69 -5.37 -7.72
C ALA A 151 5.21 -6.15 -6.50
N ALA A 152 5.85 -7.31 -6.73
CA ALA A 152 6.49 -8.07 -5.66
C ALA A 152 7.59 -7.25 -4.95
N SER A 153 8.44 -6.56 -5.71
CA SER A 153 9.52 -5.74 -5.12
C SER A 153 9.00 -4.62 -4.22
N LEU A 154 7.87 -3.98 -4.59
CA LEU A 154 7.23 -2.94 -3.78
C LEU A 154 6.66 -3.52 -2.49
N LEU A 155 5.94 -4.65 -2.57
CA LEU A 155 5.38 -5.32 -1.39
C LEU A 155 6.48 -5.81 -0.42
N LEU A 156 7.59 -6.35 -0.95
CA LEU A 156 8.73 -6.71 -0.12
C LEU A 156 9.40 -5.48 0.51
N GLY A 157 9.50 -4.36 -0.21
CA GLY A 157 10.02 -3.11 0.31
C GLY A 157 9.23 -2.59 1.52
N ASP A 158 7.91 -2.56 1.41
CA ASP A 158 7.01 -2.08 2.47
C ASP A 158 7.05 -2.96 3.71
N THR A 159 7.06 -4.28 3.53
CA THR A 159 7.13 -5.24 4.65
C THR A 159 8.45 -5.13 5.41
N LEU A 160 9.57 -4.99 4.70
CA LEU A 160 10.88 -4.76 5.31
C LEU A 160 10.95 -3.40 6.03
N ALA A 161 10.40 -2.34 5.43
CA ALA A 161 10.34 -1.02 6.06
C ALA A 161 9.48 -1.01 7.33
N LYS A 162 8.38 -1.76 7.35
CA LYS A 162 7.55 -1.94 8.55
C LYS A 162 8.32 -2.68 9.65
N LYS A 163 8.99 -3.79 9.31
CA LYS A 163 9.79 -4.57 10.28
C LYS A 163 10.95 -3.78 10.88
N ARG A 164 11.62 -2.94 10.08
CA ARG A 164 12.66 -2.03 10.58
C ARG A 164 12.13 -1.01 11.58
N ARG A 165 10.94 -0.44 11.33
CA ARG A 165 10.28 0.49 12.25
C ARG A 165 9.88 -0.19 13.57
N GLU A 166 9.29 -1.37 13.50
CA GLU A 166 8.94 -2.18 14.68
C GLU A 166 10.19 -2.52 15.50
N PHE A 167 11.28 -2.94 14.85
CA PHE A 167 12.53 -3.26 15.52
C PHE A 167 13.18 -2.02 16.16
N ALA A 168 13.21 -0.88 15.46
CA ALA A 168 13.74 0.36 16.01
C ALA A 168 12.95 0.84 17.25
N ALA A 169 11.62 0.74 17.21
CA ALA A 169 10.77 1.07 18.35
C ALA A 169 11.03 0.15 19.55
N MET A 170 11.17 -1.16 19.32
CA MET A 170 11.49 -2.12 20.38
C MET A 170 12.87 -1.86 21.00
N VAL A 171 13.88 -1.56 20.18
CA VAL A 171 15.23 -1.25 20.67
C VAL A 171 15.24 0.05 21.48
N ALA A 172 14.50 1.08 21.05
CA ALA A 172 14.36 2.32 21.81
C ALA A 172 13.74 2.07 23.19
N LEU A 173 12.65 1.29 23.25
CA LEU A 173 11.97 0.92 24.50
C LEU A 173 12.90 0.14 25.45
N LEU A 174 13.68 -0.80 24.92
CA LEU A 174 14.68 -1.53 25.73
C LEU A 174 15.78 -0.60 26.26
N GLY A 175 16.20 0.38 25.47
CA GLY A 175 17.16 1.40 25.89
C GLY A 175 16.62 2.26 27.03
N GLU A 176 15.40 2.77 26.91
CA GLU A 176 14.71 3.54 27.94
C GLU A 176 14.55 2.73 29.24
N ARG A 177 14.14 1.45 29.13
CA ARG A 177 14.01 0.56 30.29
C ARG A 177 15.34 0.31 31.00
N ALA A 178 16.42 0.12 30.24
CA ALA A 178 17.76 -0.05 30.79
C ALA A 178 18.26 1.22 31.48
N GLU A 179 17.98 2.40 30.92
CA GLU A 179 18.30 3.68 31.55
C GLU A 179 17.51 3.90 32.84
N ALA A 180 16.20 3.63 32.83
CA ALA A 180 15.36 3.71 34.02
C ALA A 180 15.85 2.79 35.15
N GLN A 181 16.22 1.55 34.83
CA GLN A 181 16.78 0.59 35.80
C GLN A 181 18.10 1.09 36.41
N LYS A 182 18.96 1.70 35.58
CA LYS A 182 20.22 2.30 36.04
C LYS A 182 19.97 3.48 36.97
N GLU A 183 19.00 4.33 36.65
CA GLU A 183 18.64 5.49 37.48
C GLU A 183 17.98 5.09 38.79
N LEU A 184 17.11 4.06 38.79
CA LEU A 184 16.61 3.46 40.02
C LEU A 184 17.73 2.90 40.89
N SER A 185 18.74 2.27 40.28
CA SER A 185 19.90 1.76 41.02
C SER A 185 20.73 2.89 41.65
N ILE A 186 20.91 4.01 40.93
CA ILE A 186 21.55 5.22 41.47
C ILE A 186 20.72 5.81 42.61
N LEU A 187 19.40 5.89 42.44
CA LEU A 187 18.49 6.42 43.45
C LEU A 187 18.48 5.55 44.72
N ALA A 188 18.43 4.22 44.57
CA ALA A 188 18.51 3.30 45.70
C ALA A 188 19.86 3.39 46.43
N ALA A 189 20.97 3.53 45.69
CA ALA A 189 22.28 3.74 46.29
C ALA A 189 22.36 5.08 47.05
N LEU A 190 21.84 6.16 46.46
CA LEU A 190 21.73 7.48 47.08
C LEU A 190 20.92 7.41 48.38
N ALA A 191 19.74 6.78 48.32
CA ALA A 191 18.86 6.62 49.47
C ALA A 191 19.53 5.82 50.60
N ARG A 192 20.24 4.72 50.27
CA ARG A 192 21.04 3.95 51.24
C ARG A 192 22.13 4.82 51.88
N GLU A 193 22.89 5.55 51.07
CA GLU A 193 23.98 6.40 51.55
C GLU A 193 23.46 7.46 52.52
N VAL A 194 22.35 8.10 52.16
CA VAL A 194 21.65 9.08 53.01
C VAL A 194 21.28 8.49 54.37
N LYS A 195 20.74 7.26 54.42
CA LYS A 195 20.47 6.56 55.70
C LYS A 195 21.73 6.39 56.53
N THR A 196 22.82 5.95 55.90
CA THR A 196 24.09 5.70 56.61
C THR A 196 24.73 6.97 57.16
N VAL A 197 24.68 8.08 56.41
CA VAL A 197 25.26 9.36 56.82
C VAL A 197 24.43 10.04 57.90
N ALA A 198 23.10 10.02 57.76
CA ALA A 198 22.21 10.68 58.70
C ALA A 198 21.93 9.84 59.96
N GLY A 199 22.09 8.52 59.89
CA GLY A 199 21.73 7.58 60.96
C GLY A 199 20.22 7.54 61.23
N LYS A 200 19.41 7.81 60.21
CA LYS A 200 17.94 7.93 60.31
C LYS A 200 17.23 7.21 59.16
N PRO A 201 15.98 6.74 59.36
CA PRO A 201 15.15 6.20 58.28
C PRO A 201 14.77 7.28 57.27
N LEU A 202 14.39 6.89 56.05
CA LEU A 202 14.13 7.86 54.97
C LEU A 202 12.99 8.82 55.30
N PHE A 203 11.91 8.36 55.94
CA PHE A 203 10.77 9.23 56.24
C PHE A 203 11.14 10.42 57.14
N GLU A 204 12.15 10.28 58.03
CA GLU A 204 12.65 11.40 58.84
C GLU A 204 13.46 12.39 57.99
N ILE A 205 14.12 11.92 56.94
CA ILE A 205 15.00 12.72 56.08
C ILE A 205 14.19 13.41 54.98
N THR A 206 13.28 12.68 54.33
CA THR A 206 12.36 13.20 53.32
C THR A 206 11.23 13.98 53.96
N GLY A 207 10.92 13.75 55.25
CA GLY A 207 9.81 14.36 55.99
C GLY A 207 8.44 13.94 55.49
N GLU A 208 8.37 12.84 54.75
CA GLU A 208 7.18 12.23 54.18
C GLU A 208 7.20 10.74 54.53
N ASN A 209 6.07 10.19 54.97
CA ASN A 209 5.93 8.75 55.17
C ASN A 209 5.62 8.01 53.86
N CYS A 210 5.13 8.72 52.85
CA CYS A 210 4.85 8.16 51.55
C CYS A 210 4.96 9.23 50.47
N THR A 211 6.14 9.32 49.85
CA THR A 211 6.40 10.22 48.72
C THR A 211 5.60 9.82 47.49
N SER A 212 5.31 8.52 47.30
CA SER A 212 4.50 8.01 46.19
C SER A 212 2.99 8.22 46.36
N CYS A 213 2.51 8.56 47.56
CA CYS A 213 1.08 8.66 47.82
C CYS A 213 0.48 9.88 47.12
N GLY A 214 -0.64 9.66 46.42
CA GLY A 214 -1.30 10.67 45.58
C GLY A 214 -0.84 10.62 44.13
N CYS A 215 0.01 9.67 43.76
CA CYS A 215 0.43 9.41 42.38
C CYS A 215 -0.47 8.38 41.66
N GLU A 216 -1.41 7.75 42.36
CA GLU A 216 -2.19 6.62 41.84
C GLU A 216 -3.28 7.04 40.84
N GLY A 217 -3.62 6.12 39.93
CA GLY A 217 -4.82 6.21 39.08
C GLY A 217 -4.77 7.23 37.94
N ARG A 218 -3.59 7.73 37.57
CA ARG A 218 -3.43 8.74 36.50
C ARG A 218 -2.06 8.70 35.83
N ASP A 219 -1.98 9.27 34.64
CA ASP A 219 -0.76 9.34 33.83
C ASP A 219 0.25 10.36 34.40
N LEU A 220 1.29 9.82 35.03
CA LEU A 220 2.36 10.56 35.69
C LEU A 220 3.30 11.32 34.74
N ARG A 221 3.24 11.05 33.43
CA ARG A 221 4.04 11.79 32.43
C ARG A 221 3.51 13.21 32.21
N THR A 222 2.21 13.40 32.48
CA THR A 222 1.49 14.66 32.20
C THR A 222 1.20 15.50 33.44
N VAL A 223 1.66 15.07 34.62
CA VAL A 223 1.39 15.79 35.88
C VAL A 223 2.06 17.18 35.89
N PRO A 224 1.30 18.25 36.20
CA PRO A 224 1.83 19.61 36.22
C PRO A 224 2.80 19.83 37.39
N GLU A 225 3.58 20.92 37.34
CA GLU A 225 4.55 21.30 38.39
C GLU A 225 3.92 21.48 39.78
N GLY A 226 2.68 21.96 39.83
CA GLY A 226 1.96 22.14 41.08
C GLY A 226 1.31 20.87 41.62
N ASP A 227 1.46 19.72 40.96
CA ASP A 227 0.82 18.49 41.40
C ASP A 227 1.43 17.94 42.71
N VAL A 228 0.59 17.42 43.61
CA VAL A 228 1.04 16.87 44.90
C VAL A 228 2.08 15.77 44.70
N CYS A 229 1.86 14.85 43.75
CA CYS A 229 2.78 13.74 43.46
C CYS A 229 4.16 14.27 43.07
N ARG A 230 4.21 15.20 42.10
CA ARG A 230 5.45 15.77 41.61
C ARG A 230 6.17 16.60 42.67
N ARG A 231 5.44 17.43 43.43
CA ARG A 231 6.04 18.26 44.49
C ARG A 231 6.63 17.43 45.63
N LYS A 232 5.95 16.35 46.05
CA LYS A 232 6.48 15.43 47.06
C LYS A 232 7.78 14.81 46.58
N TRP A 233 7.79 14.29 45.35
CA TRP A 233 9.00 13.74 44.74
C TRP A 233 10.13 14.77 44.66
N ASP A 234 9.85 15.98 44.15
CA ASP A 234 10.85 17.04 44.03
C ASP A 234 11.46 17.42 45.39
N SER A 235 10.62 17.58 46.42
CA SER A 235 11.06 17.86 47.79
C SER A 235 11.90 16.72 48.38
N ALA A 236 11.47 15.46 48.22
CA ALA A 236 12.20 14.30 48.69
C ALA A 236 13.58 14.20 48.02
N ARG A 237 13.63 14.27 46.68
CA ARG A 237 14.84 14.27 45.87
C ARG A 237 15.84 15.34 46.31
N GLU A 238 15.37 16.57 46.54
CA GLU A 238 16.22 17.64 47.04
C GLU A 238 16.76 17.38 48.45
N ARG A 239 15.95 16.84 49.37
CA ARG A 239 16.37 16.52 50.73
C ARG A 239 17.42 15.39 50.74
N LEU A 240 17.19 14.33 49.96
CA LEU A 240 18.17 13.26 49.74
C LEU A 240 19.48 13.83 49.20
N GLY A 241 19.41 14.67 48.17
CA GLY A 241 20.57 15.30 47.57
C GLY A 241 21.36 16.18 48.53
N ARG A 242 20.67 17.01 49.34
CA ARG A 242 21.31 17.85 50.36
C ARG A 242 21.99 17.04 51.45
N ALA A 243 21.42 15.92 51.87
CA ALA A 243 21.96 15.09 52.95
C ALA A 243 23.34 14.49 52.64
N VAL A 244 23.66 14.23 51.36
CA VAL A 244 24.95 13.67 50.93
C VAL A 244 25.76 14.61 50.03
N GLY A 245 25.31 15.85 49.82
CA GLY A 245 25.99 16.80 48.92
C GLY A 245 26.01 16.36 47.45
N ALA A 246 24.94 15.70 46.98
CA ALA A 246 24.83 15.25 45.60
C ALA A 246 24.87 16.44 44.61
N SER A 247 25.54 16.24 43.47
CA SER A 247 25.65 17.30 42.46
C SER A 247 24.28 17.69 41.87
N PRO A 248 24.06 18.97 41.49
CA PRO A 248 22.83 19.39 40.81
C PRO A 248 22.55 18.58 39.53
N LYS A 249 23.60 18.14 38.83
CA LYS A 249 23.48 17.30 37.62
C LYS A 249 22.91 15.92 37.94
N THR A 250 23.34 15.30 39.05
CA THR A 250 22.82 14.02 39.51
C THR A 250 21.33 14.15 39.86
N LEU A 251 20.96 15.19 40.60
CA LEU A 251 19.57 15.42 40.99
C LEU A 251 18.68 15.75 39.79
N ALA A 252 19.16 16.56 38.83
CA ALA A 252 18.43 16.84 37.60
C ALA A 252 18.14 15.57 36.80
N ARG A 253 19.09 14.64 36.74
CA ARG A 253 18.90 13.34 36.08
C ARG A 253 17.82 12.49 36.76
N LEU A 254 17.72 12.54 38.09
CA LEU A 254 16.71 11.82 38.86
C LEU A 254 15.37 12.57 38.95
N ALA A 255 15.15 13.62 38.16
CA ALA A 255 13.89 14.37 38.20
C ALA A 255 12.70 13.54 37.73
N ARG A 256 12.90 12.82 36.62
CA ARG A 256 11.90 12.06 35.89
C ARG A 256 12.56 10.85 35.27
N ASP A 257 11.79 9.79 35.08
CA ASP A 257 12.22 8.63 34.31
C ASP A 257 12.29 8.95 32.80
N PRO A 258 12.84 8.03 31.99
CA PRO A 258 12.98 8.24 30.54
C PRO A 258 11.67 8.49 29.79
N TRP A 259 10.53 8.09 30.36
CA TRP A 259 9.20 8.32 29.79
C TRP A 259 8.53 9.60 30.31
N GLY A 260 9.20 10.31 31.21
CA GLY A 260 8.79 11.61 31.71
C GLY A 260 7.96 11.55 32.99
N SER A 261 7.77 10.40 33.65
CA SER A 261 7.10 10.33 34.95
C SER A 261 8.05 10.72 36.09
N PRO A 262 7.62 11.39 37.18
CA PRO A 262 8.43 11.45 38.40
C PRO A 262 8.73 10.03 38.91
N TYR A 263 9.92 9.84 39.48
CA TYR A 263 10.19 8.64 40.26
C TYR A 263 9.34 8.64 41.53
N LEU A 264 9.10 7.44 42.05
CA LEU A 264 8.29 7.21 43.22
C LEU A 264 9.16 6.60 44.32
N LEU A 265 8.94 7.04 45.54
CA LEU A 265 9.61 6.52 46.74
C LEU A 265 8.54 6.18 47.76
N ASN A 266 8.64 4.97 48.32
CA ASN A 266 7.81 4.52 49.41
C ASN A 266 8.70 4.24 50.64
N GLU A 267 8.63 5.15 51.61
CA GLU A 267 9.41 5.17 52.83
C GLU A 267 8.85 4.24 53.93
N ASN A 268 8.71 2.94 53.60
CA ASN A 268 8.16 1.93 54.50
C ASN A 268 9.04 1.60 55.73
N GLU A 269 10.32 1.97 55.72
CA GLU A 269 11.27 1.57 56.76
C GLU A 269 10.93 2.19 58.12
N ALA A 270 10.77 1.32 59.13
CA ALA A 270 10.40 1.66 60.50
C ALA A 270 9.01 2.34 60.67
N GLU A 271 8.13 2.25 59.67
CA GLU A 271 6.73 2.69 59.82
C GLU A 271 5.92 1.81 60.79
N SER A 272 6.26 0.52 60.89
CA SER A 272 5.64 -0.42 61.81
C SER A 272 6.66 -1.00 62.80
N PRO A 273 6.39 -0.97 64.12
CA PRO A 273 7.22 -1.64 65.12
C PRO A 273 7.38 -3.15 64.88
N ASP A 274 6.40 -3.76 64.21
CA ASP A 274 6.38 -5.20 63.92
C ASP A 274 7.26 -5.58 62.72
N PHE A 275 7.60 -4.61 61.86
CA PHE A 275 8.39 -4.83 60.64
C PHE A 275 9.50 -3.78 60.48
N PRO A 276 10.46 -3.70 61.44
CA PRO A 276 11.52 -2.68 61.40
C PRO A 276 12.46 -2.82 60.19
N CYS A 277 12.44 -3.98 59.53
CA CYS A 277 13.29 -4.31 58.39
C CYS A 277 12.56 -4.38 57.05
N LEU A 278 11.36 -3.81 56.93
CA LEU A 278 10.71 -3.67 55.63
C LEU A 278 11.54 -2.68 54.78
N PRO A 279 12.02 -3.06 53.58
CA PRO A 279 12.83 -2.17 52.76
C PRO A 279 11.96 -1.02 52.22
N ASP A 280 12.57 0.16 52.14
CA ASP A 280 12.01 1.22 51.30
C ASP A 280 12.06 0.80 49.84
N VAL A 281 11.19 1.36 49.02
CA VAL A 281 11.08 0.98 47.61
C VAL A 281 11.15 2.20 46.73
N VAL A 282 12.00 2.16 45.71
CA VAL A 282 12.01 3.15 44.63
C VAL A 282 11.37 2.54 43.37
N ARG A 283 10.61 3.36 42.65
CA ARG A 283 9.82 2.91 41.50
C ARG A 283 9.82 3.93 40.37
N SER A 284 9.83 3.43 39.13
CA SER A 284 9.38 4.17 37.94
C SER A 284 8.02 3.60 37.52
N ALA A 285 7.13 4.48 37.07
CA ALA A 285 5.79 4.13 36.59
C ALA A 285 5.78 3.57 35.16
N GLY A 286 6.96 3.30 34.60
CA GLY A 286 7.09 2.70 33.28
C GLY A 286 6.70 3.61 32.12
N GLN A 287 6.60 3.00 30.95
CA GLN A 287 6.23 3.61 29.69
C GLN A 287 4.80 4.14 29.65
N ASN A 288 3.86 3.43 30.28
CA ASN A 288 2.45 3.82 30.31
C ASN A 288 2.19 5.00 31.27
N GLY A 289 3.13 5.28 32.18
CA GLY A 289 3.03 6.35 33.17
C GLY A 289 2.03 6.08 34.29
N LEU A 290 1.57 4.83 34.46
CA LEU A 290 0.57 4.45 35.45
C LEU A 290 1.23 3.63 36.56
N ALA A 291 1.31 4.22 37.74
CA ALA A 291 1.85 3.52 38.90
C ALA A 291 0.90 2.42 39.38
N GLY A 292 1.47 1.24 39.69
CA GLY A 292 0.77 0.12 40.31
C GLY A 292 0.39 -1.00 39.35
N ASP A 293 0.95 -1.04 38.14
CA ASP A 293 0.71 -2.10 37.17
C ASP A 293 1.99 -2.85 36.75
N ALA A 294 1.87 -3.70 35.73
CA ALA A 294 2.95 -4.58 35.27
C ALA A 294 4.10 -3.84 34.57
N ASP A 295 3.94 -2.57 34.24
CA ASP A 295 4.96 -1.73 33.61
C ASP A 295 5.90 -1.07 34.63
N ASP A 296 5.53 -1.09 35.91
CA ASP A 296 6.35 -0.56 36.99
C ASP A 296 7.73 -1.24 37.03
N LEU A 297 8.77 -0.41 37.13
CA LEU A 297 10.11 -0.86 37.48
C LEU A 297 10.32 -0.59 38.97
N VAL A 298 10.53 -1.64 39.75
CA VAL A 298 10.60 -1.57 41.20
C VAL A 298 11.97 -2.06 41.67
N LEU A 299 12.60 -1.31 42.57
CA LEU A 299 13.86 -1.70 43.19
C LEU A 299 13.81 -1.40 44.69
N ASP A 300 14.18 -2.40 45.49
CA ASP A 300 14.29 -2.25 46.94
C ASP A 300 15.53 -1.41 47.28
N VAL A 301 15.35 -0.47 48.21
CA VAL A 301 16.45 0.28 48.82
C VAL A 301 16.99 -0.56 49.97
N PRO A 302 18.29 -0.90 49.98
CA PRO A 302 18.88 -1.63 51.09
C PRO A 302 18.69 -0.88 52.42
N ASN A 303 18.24 -1.59 53.44
CA ASN A 303 18.09 -1.06 54.79
C ASN A 303 19.47 -0.96 55.46
N ALA A 304 19.79 0.20 56.03
CA ALA A 304 21.09 0.46 56.65
C ALA A 304 21.19 -0.03 58.12
N PHE A 305 20.05 -0.28 58.76
CA PHE A 305 19.94 -0.62 60.18
C PHE A 305 19.65 -2.11 60.44
N CYS A 306 19.23 -2.84 59.41
CA CYS A 306 18.95 -4.26 59.49
C CYS A 306 20.13 -5.12 59.01
N PRO A 307 20.38 -6.28 59.63
CA PRO A 307 21.42 -7.18 59.19
C PRO A 307 21.14 -7.66 57.76
N GLU A 308 22.17 -7.70 56.91
CA GLU A 308 22.05 -8.22 55.54
C GLU A 308 21.48 -9.64 55.59
N LYS A 309 20.41 -9.89 54.81
CA LYS A 309 19.93 -11.26 54.56
C LYS A 309 21.04 -11.99 53.81
N ARG A 310 21.76 -12.87 54.52
CA ARG A 310 22.69 -13.84 53.92
C ARG A 310 21.94 -14.86 53.09
#